data_AF-A0A9X4P9W4-F1
#
_entry.id   AF-A0A9X4P9W4-F1
#
_cell.length_a   1.000
_cell.length_b   1.000
_cell.length_c   1.000
_cell.angle_alpha   90.00
_cell.angle_beta   90.00
_cell.angle_gamma   90.00
#
_symmetry.space_group_name_H-M   'P 1'
#
loop_
_entity.id
_entity.type
_entity.pdbx_description
1 polymer ?
#
loop_
_entity_poly.entity_id
_entity_poly.type
_entity_poly.pdbx_seq_one_letter_code
_entity_poly.pdbx_strand_id
1 'polypeptide(L)'
;MKCRIAKQRLLSQAIEHYLNKRTLFHFMSLYNDNEPYPLGEVVLLLSERLESFKRDYKQYPNNESYRTATLQAEKQLKQLIKFHQLATK
;
A
#
# COMPACT_ATOMS: atom_id res chain seq x y z
N MET A 1 18.86 -2.47 -0.39
CA MET A 1 17.86 -3.41 -0.96
C MET A 1 17.08 -4.22 0.07
N LYS A 2 17.56 -4.49 1.30
CA LYS A 2 16.81 -5.25 2.33
C LYS A 2 15.57 -4.50 2.88
N CYS A 3 15.63 -3.17 2.99
CA CYS A 3 14.53 -2.36 3.53
C CYS A 3 13.27 -2.34 2.66
N ARG A 4 13.41 -2.35 1.32
CA ARG A 4 12.26 -2.36 0.38
C ARG A 4 11.45 -3.65 0.48
N ILE A 5 12.12 -4.80 0.63
CA ILE A 5 11.47 -6.11 0.80
C ILE A 5 10.77 -6.19 2.16
N ALA A 6 11.43 -5.74 3.23
CA ALA A 6 10.81 -5.66 4.55
C ALA A 6 9.54 -4.79 4.52
N LYS A 7 9.58 -3.66 3.83
CA LYS A 7 8.45 -2.74 3.65
C LYS A 7 7.31 -3.28 2.84
N GLN A 8 7.57 -4.05 1.78
CA GLN A 8 6.50 -4.75 1.06
C GLN A 8 5.77 -5.77 1.94
N ARG A 9 6.45 -6.38 2.92
CA ARG A 9 5.80 -7.28 3.90
C ARG A 9 4.93 -6.50 4.89
N LEU A 10 5.38 -5.31 5.30
CA LEU A 10 4.66 -4.42 6.22
C LEU A 10 3.56 -3.58 5.56
N LEU A 11 3.54 -3.49 4.23
CA LEU A 11 2.58 -2.67 3.47
C LEU A 11 1.12 -2.99 3.81
N SER A 12 0.77 -4.26 3.97
CA SER A 12 -0.59 -4.67 4.32
C SER A 12 -1.03 -4.12 5.69
N GLN A 13 -0.13 -4.16 6.68
CA GLN A 13 -0.38 -3.61 8.01
C GLN A 13 -0.47 -2.07 7.98
N ALA A 14 0.36 -1.42 7.17
CA ALA A 14 0.29 0.04 6.98
C ALA A 14 -1.03 0.49 6.33
N ILE A 15 -1.52 -0.27 5.34
CA ILE A 15 -2.84 -0.01 4.73
C ILE A 15 -3.95 -0.17 5.77
N GLU A 16 -3.94 -1.23 6.57
CA GLU A 16 -4.92 -1.41 7.65
C GLU A 16 -4.86 -0.32 8.72
N HIS A 17 -3.66 0.16 9.07
CA HIS A 17 -3.50 1.28 10.00
C HIS A 17 -4.26 2.52 9.52
N TYR A 18 -4.01 2.95 8.29
CA TYR A 18 -4.63 4.14 7.72
C TYR A 18 -6.14 3.97 7.43
N LEU A 19 -6.58 2.77 7.04
CA LEU A 19 -7.99 2.52 6.72
C LEU A 19 -8.87 2.27 7.95
N ASN A 20 -8.36 1.55 8.95
CA ASN A 20 -9.14 1.11 10.11
C ASN A 20 -8.80 1.87 11.40
N LYS A 21 -7.91 2.88 11.35
CA LYS A 21 -7.40 3.62 12.51
C LYS A 21 -6.90 2.71 13.63
N ARG A 22 -6.36 1.53 13.29
CA ARG A 22 -5.77 0.63 14.30
C ARG A 22 -4.49 1.25 14.84
N THR A 23 -4.32 1.25 16.15
CA THR A 23 -3.09 1.68 16.82
C THR A 23 -1.94 0.76 16.42
N LEU A 24 -1.01 1.27 15.62
CA LEU A 24 0.26 0.62 15.34
C LEU A 24 1.36 1.53 15.87
N PHE A 25 2.12 1.00 16.82
CA PHE A 25 2.89 1.81 17.77
C PHE A 25 4.12 2.48 17.19
N HIS A 26 4.78 1.95 16.16
CA HIS A 26 5.88 2.57 15.43
C HIS A 26 6.06 1.85 14.09
N PHE A 27 6.02 2.56 12.96
CA PHE A 27 6.56 2.06 11.69
C PHE A 27 7.68 2.98 11.25
N MET A 28 8.85 2.41 10.99
CA MET A 28 10.05 3.09 10.55
C MET A 28 9.95 3.52 9.06
N SER A 29 10.20 4.81 8.76
CA SER A 29 10.26 5.43 7.42
C SER A 29 11.30 4.75 6.51
N LEU A 30 11.24 4.96 5.18
CA LEU A 30 12.21 4.38 4.22
C LEU A 30 13.64 4.80 4.48
N TYR A 31 13.80 5.93 5.16
CA TYR A 31 15.07 6.59 5.40
C TYR A 31 15.32 6.86 6.88
N ASN A 32 14.32 6.69 7.76
CA ASN A 32 14.44 7.01 9.17
C ASN A 32 13.61 6.10 10.08
N ASP A 33 14.30 5.44 11.00
CA ASP A 33 13.74 4.56 12.02
C ASP A 33 12.85 5.29 13.06
N ASN A 34 12.92 6.62 13.11
CA ASN A 34 12.11 7.44 14.02
C ASN A 34 10.92 8.14 13.37
N GLU A 35 10.71 8.01 12.06
CA GLU A 35 9.59 8.65 11.38
C GLU A 35 8.46 7.66 11.08
N PRO A 36 7.19 8.01 11.37
CA PRO A 36 6.05 7.18 11.01
C PRO A 36 6.00 7.01 9.48
N TYR A 37 5.79 5.78 9.03
CA TYR A 37 5.72 5.43 7.62
C TYR A 37 4.69 6.28 6.86
N PRO A 38 5.12 7.27 6.07
CA PRO A 38 4.22 8.34 5.65
C PRO A 38 3.20 7.84 4.63
N LEU A 39 1.99 8.37 4.71
CA LEU A 39 0.87 7.99 3.83
C LEU A 39 1.24 8.09 2.34
N GLY A 40 2.08 9.05 1.95
CA GLY A 40 2.59 9.17 0.58
C GLY A 40 3.44 7.96 0.13
N GLU A 41 4.29 7.41 1.00
CA GLU A 41 5.07 6.19 0.69
C GLU A 41 4.19 4.95 0.62
N VAL A 42 3.16 4.87 1.47
CA VAL A 42 2.17 3.77 1.42
C VAL A 42 1.39 3.80 0.11
N VAL A 43 0.96 4.99 -0.34
CA VAL A 43 0.29 5.20 -1.63
C VAL A 43 1.21 4.80 -2.79
N LEU A 44 2.47 5.24 -2.78
CA LEU A 44 3.46 4.91 -3.82
C LEU A 44 3.70 3.40 -3.92
N LEU A 45 3.91 2.72 -2.79
CA LEU A 45 4.18 1.29 -2.79
C LEU A 45 2.94 0.46 -3.15
N LEU A 46 1.76 0.92 -2.77
CA LEU A 46 0.50 0.30 -3.19
C LEU A 46 0.27 0.48 -4.69
N SER A 47 0.63 1.63 -5.28
CA SER A 47 0.56 1.81 -6.74
C SER A 47 1.54 0.91 -7.49
N GLU A 48 2.78 0.77 -7.03
CA GLU A 48 3.75 -0.16 -7.64
C GLU A 48 3.26 -1.62 -7.57
N ARG A 49 2.65 -2.02 -6.44
CA ARG A 49 2.05 -3.35 -6.27
C ARG A 49 0.86 -3.54 -7.22
N LEU A 50 0.01 -2.53 -7.38
CA LEU A 50 -1.12 -2.56 -8.31
C LEU A 50 -0.65 -2.72 -9.76
N GLU A 51 0.38 -1.99 -10.18
CA GLU A 51 0.95 -2.14 -11.53
C GLU A 51 1.55 -3.52 -11.77
N SER A 52 2.10 -4.14 -10.72
CA SER A 52 2.57 -5.52 -10.78
C SER A 52 1.40 -6.50 -10.98
N PHE A 53 0.32 -6.37 -10.20
CA PHE A 53 -0.88 -7.19 -10.39
C PHE A 53 -1.54 -6.97 -11.75
N LYS A 54 -1.55 -5.75 -12.28
CA LYS A 54 -2.07 -5.47 -13.63
C LYS A 54 -1.22 -6.15 -14.71
N ARG A 55 0.10 -6.15 -14.56
CA ARG A 55 1.01 -6.88 -15.45
C ARG A 55 0.78 -8.39 -15.38
N ASP A 56 0.69 -8.94 -14.17
CA ASP A 56 0.45 -10.37 -13.94
C ASP A 56 -0.93 -10.79 -14.49
N TYR A 57 -1.97 -9.98 -14.28
CA TYR A 57 -3.30 -10.23 -14.86
C TYR A 57 -3.29 -10.17 -16.39
N LYS A 58 -2.55 -9.23 -16.99
CA LYS A 58 -2.40 -9.16 -18.45
C LYS A 58 -1.69 -10.40 -19.01
N GLN A 59 -0.75 -10.97 -18.26
CA GLN A 59 -0.03 -12.18 -18.63
C GLN A 59 -0.85 -13.46 -18.36
N TYR A 60 -1.69 -13.45 -17.32
CA TYR A 60 -2.53 -14.58 -16.89
C TYR A 60 -3.99 -14.15 -16.66
N PRO A 61 -4.74 -13.84 -17.73
CA PRO A 61 -6.08 -13.25 -17.62
C PRO A 61 -7.14 -14.19 -17.01
N ASN A 62 -6.92 -15.50 -17.07
CA ASN A 62 -7.83 -16.50 -16.49
C ASN A 62 -7.65 -16.70 -14.98
N ASN A 63 -6.68 -16.03 -14.36
CA ASN A 63 -6.44 -16.16 -12.94
C ASN A 63 -7.27 -15.13 -12.16
N GLU A 64 -8.37 -15.61 -11.57
CA GLU A 64 -9.30 -14.78 -10.81
C GLU A 64 -8.67 -14.17 -9.55
N SER A 65 -7.60 -14.77 -9.01
CA SER A 65 -6.85 -14.21 -7.87
C SER A 65 -6.17 -12.89 -8.22
N TYR A 66 -5.59 -12.75 -9.42
CA TYR A 66 -4.98 -11.48 -9.83
C TYR A 66 -6.04 -10.41 -10.10
N ARG A 67 -7.20 -10.79 -10.63
CA ARG A 67 -8.33 -9.89 -10.85
C ARG A 67 -8.85 -9.30 -9.53
N THR A 68 -9.10 -10.17 -8.55
CA THR A 68 -9.60 -9.77 -7.22
C THR A 68 -8.55 -8.94 -6.46
N ALA A 69 -7.28 -9.33 -6.50
CA ALA A 69 -6.18 -8.55 -5.92
C ALA A 69 -6.05 -7.15 -6.53
N THR A 70 -6.21 -7.02 -7.86
CA THR A 70 -6.18 -5.73 -8.56
C THR A 70 -7.33 -4.83 -8.11
N LEU A 71 -8.56 -5.35 -8.07
CA LEU A 71 -9.74 -4.62 -7.62
C LEU A 71 -9.64 -4.16 -6.16
N GLN A 72 -9.11 -5.03 -5.29
CA GLN A 72 -8.92 -4.72 -3.88
C GLN A 72 -7.87 -3.61 -3.69
N ALA A 73 -6.73 -3.72 -4.38
CA ALA A 73 -5.68 -2.71 -4.32
C ALA A 73 -6.15 -1.34 -4.86
N GLU A 74 -6.95 -1.30 -5.94
CA GLU A 74 -7.55 -0.05 -6.44
C GLU A 74 -8.50 0.59 -5.42
N LYS A 75 -9.33 -0.22 -4.76
CA LYS A 75 -10.25 0.27 -3.72
C LYS A 75 -9.48 0.88 -2.54
N GLN A 76 -8.44 0.19 -2.08
CA GLN A 76 -7.57 0.68 -1.00
C GLN A 76 -6.84 1.97 -1.39
N LEU A 77 -6.30 2.04 -2.60
CA LEU A 77 -5.59 3.21 -3.10
C LEU A 77 -6.51 4.44 -3.16
N LYS A 78 -7.73 4.27 -3.68
CA LYS A 78 -8.73 5.36 -3.74
C LYS A 78 -9.10 5.88 -2.34
N GLN A 79 -9.21 4.99 -1.36
CA GLN A 79 -9.48 5.38 0.02
C GLN A 79 -8.30 6.14 0.64
N LEU A 80 -7.07 5.64 0.47
CA LEU A 80 -5.86 6.28 0.99
C LEU A 80 -5.61 7.67 0.38
N ILE A 81 -5.81 7.83 -0.93
CA ILE A 81 -5.71 9.13 -1.60
C ILE A 81 -6.76 10.11 -1.04
N LYS A 82 -8.00 9.65 -0.82
CA LYS A 82 -9.05 10.47 -0.21
C LYS A 82 -8.68 10.90 1.20
N PHE A 83 -8.12 9.99 2.02
CA PHE A 83 -7.61 10.33 3.35
C PHE A 83 -6.46 11.32 3.30
N HIS A 84 -5.53 11.16 2.35
CA HIS A 84 -4.41 12.07 2.17
C HIS A 84 -4.90 13.48 1.83
N GLN A 85 -5.81 13.62 0.86
CA GLN A 85 -6.39 14.91 0.47
C GLN A 85 -7.19 15.58 1.60
N LEU A 86 -7.83 14.80 2.48
CA LEU A 86 -8.55 15.31 3.65
C LEU A 86 -7.61 15.78 4.77
N ALA A 87 -6.42 15.20 4.89
CA ALA A 87 -5.45 15.56 5.93
C ALA A 87 -4.60 16.80 5.59
N THR A 88 -4.54 17.20 4.32
CA THR A 88 -3.80 18.38 3.83
C THR A 88 -4.66 19.66 3.73
N LYS A 89 -5.93 19.61 4.16
CA LYS A 89 -6.86 20.74 4.22
C LYS A 89 -6.95 21.30 5.63
#